data_AF-A0A843DRY5-F1
#
_entry.id   AF-A0A843DRY5-F1
#
_cell.length_a   1.000
_cell.length_b   1.000
_cell.length_c   1.000
_cell.angle_alpha   90.00
_cell.angle_beta   90.00
_cell.angle_gamma   90.00
#
_symmetry.space_group_name_H-M   'P 1'
#
loop_
_entity.id
_entity.type
_entity.pdbx_description
1 polymer ?
#
loop_
_entity_poly.entity_id
_entity_poly.type
_entity_poly.pdbx_seq_one_letter_code
_entity_poly.pdbx_strand_id
1 'polypeptide(L)'
;MSVLSYLKEFLRPSWLKSFFFAKTAPLENPPYFRDFPQITGNECTNCLSCKMICPCQGAIDVIQENGKWMPYITYGHCVRCGYCVEACPEEVLTSGDILDKKRLEGLEFIHEYKVIVDEEACMGCGNCSTACPANREIDPHIGAGGTAMSDDVLMRVERGKNRVLHND
;
A
#
# COMPACT_ATOMS: atom_id res chain seq x y z
N MET A 1 0.60 55.23 3.94
CA MET A 1 -0.77 54.64 3.98
C MET A 1 -1.24 54.66 5.43
N SER A 2 -2.47 55.11 5.71
CA SER A 2 -2.92 55.32 7.09
C SER A 2 -3.87 54.20 7.54
N VAL A 3 -3.89 53.89 8.83
CA VAL A 3 -4.76 52.86 9.43
C VAL A 3 -6.25 53.10 9.10
N LEU A 4 -6.64 54.36 8.89
CA LEU A 4 -8.00 54.75 8.53
C LEU A 4 -8.40 54.27 7.12
N SER A 5 -7.47 54.14 6.17
CA SER A 5 -7.80 53.62 4.83
C SER A 5 -8.11 52.13 4.87
N TYR A 6 -7.40 51.37 5.71
CA TYR A 6 -7.69 49.96 5.94
C TYR A 6 -9.03 49.76 6.66
N LEU A 7 -9.29 50.53 7.72
CA LEU A 7 -10.57 50.50 8.42
C LEU A 7 -11.77 50.75 7.49
N LYS A 8 -11.64 51.68 6.54
CA LYS A 8 -12.69 51.94 5.54
C LYS A 8 -12.94 50.76 4.61
N GLU A 9 -11.92 49.99 4.24
CA GLU A 9 -12.13 48.78 3.42
C GLU A 9 -12.68 47.60 4.21
N PHE A 10 -12.22 47.40 5.45
CA PHE A 10 -12.73 46.34 6.31
C PHE A 10 -14.18 46.60 6.79
N LEU A 11 -14.58 47.86 6.94
CA LEU A 11 -15.97 48.20 7.32
C LEU A 11 -16.91 48.32 6.12
N ARG A 12 -16.45 47.98 4.91
CA ARG A 12 -17.29 48.04 3.71
C ARG A 12 -18.43 47.02 3.85
N PRO A 13 -19.71 47.40 3.68
CA PRO A 13 -20.84 46.49 3.86
C PRO A 13 -20.77 45.24 2.98
N SER A 14 -20.17 45.34 1.79
CA SER A 14 -19.90 44.20 0.91
C SER A 14 -18.88 43.24 1.51
N TRP A 15 -17.81 43.77 2.14
CA TRP A 15 -16.80 42.96 2.80
C TRP A 15 -17.39 42.24 4.01
N LEU A 16 -18.14 42.94 4.88
CA LEU A 16 -18.86 42.35 6.02
C LEU A 16 -19.81 41.23 5.58
N LYS A 17 -20.55 41.42 4.48
CA LYS A 17 -21.43 40.39 3.92
C LYS A 17 -20.65 39.17 3.42
N SER A 18 -19.59 39.38 2.63
CA SER A 18 -18.80 38.28 2.09
C SER A 18 -18.01 37.54 3.17
N PHE A 19 -17.54 38.23 4.21
CA PHE A 19 -16.75 37.62 5.27
C PHE A 19 -17.59 36.78 6.24
N PHE A 20 -18.72 37.31 6.70
CA PHE A 20 -19.56 36.62 7.69
C PHE A 20 -20.63 35.70 7.08
N PHE A 21 -20.99 35.89 5.82
CA PHE A 21 -22.08 35.15 5.16
C PHE A 21 -21.65 34.40 3.91
N ALA A 22 -20.34 34.26 3.65
CA ALA A 22 -19.86 33.30 2.67
C ALA A 22 -20.27 31.90 3.11
N LYS A 23 -21.12 31.26 2.32
CA LYS A 23 -21.37 29.82 2.42
C LYS A 23 -20.44 29.14 1.45
N THR A 24 -19.59 28.25 1.95
CA THR A 24 -18.92 27.29 1.09
C THR A 24 -20.00 26.47 0.38
N ALA A 25 -19.89 26.31 -0.94
CA ALA A 25 -20.76 25.39 -1.66
C ALA A 25 -20.69 24.00 -1.00
N PRO A 26 -21.79 23.22 -0.98
CA PRO A 26 -21.75 21.86 -0.45
C PRO A 26 -20.64 21.07 -1.17
N LEU A 27 -19.85 20.34 -0.40
CA LEU A 27 -18.78 19.52 -0.95
C LEU A 27 -19.41 18.28 -1.60
N GLU A 28 -19.68 18.38 -2.90
CA GLU A 28 -20.13 17.25 -3.70
C GLU A 28 -18.91 16.60 -4.36
N ASN A 29 -18.74 15.30 -4.13
CA ASN A 29 -17.66 14.54 -4.75
C ASN A 29 -17.99 14.34 -6.24
N PRO A 30 -17.04 14.59 -7.17
CA PRO A 30 -17.28 14.32 -8.59
C PRO A 30 -17.41 12.81 -8.84
N PRO A 31 -18.01 12.39 -9.97
CA PRO A 31 -18.20 10.98 -10.29
C PRO A 31 -16.90 10.16 -10.36
N TYR A 32 -15.76 10.79 -10.66
CA TYR A 32 -14.44 10.17 -10.74
C TYR A 32 -13.65 10.25 -9.42
N PHE A 33 -14.28 10.68 -8.33
CA PHE A 33 -13.66 10.70 -7.03
C PHE A 33 -13.43 9.26 -6.56
N ARG A 34 -12.16 8.88 -6.42
CA ARG A 34 -11.73 7.52 -6.08
C ARG A 34 -12.11 7.10 -4.66
N ASP A 35 -12.42 8.06 -3.80
CA ASP A 35 -12.63 7.90 -2.35
C ASP A 35 -11.41 7.28 -1.61
N PHE A 36 -11.51 7.18 -0.29
CA PHE A 36 -10.60 6.35 0.50
C PHE A 36 -11.09 4.90 0.48
N PRO A 37 -10.19 3.90 0.52
CA PRO A 37 -10.62 2.52 0.56
C PRO A 37 -11.43 2.23 1.83
N GLN A 38 -12.54 1.53 1.66
CA GLN A 38 -13.50 1.13 2.68
C GLN A 38 -13.48 -0.39 2.85
N ILE A 39 -13.80 -0.87 4.05
CA ILE A 39 -13.85 -2.30 4.35
C ILE A 39 -15.16 -2.88 3.81
N THR A 40 -15.07 -4.00 3.07
CA THR A 40 -16.23 -4.68 2.46
C THR A 40 -16.96 -5.59 3.45
N GLY A 41 -16.26 -6.10 4.46
CA GLY A 41 -16.76 -7.07 5.43
C GLY A 41 -16.23 -8.50 5.22
N ASN A 42 -15.46 -8.74 4.15
CA ASN A 42 -14.76 -10.00 3.91
C ASN A 42 -13.65 -10.24 4.95
N GLU A 43 -13.27 -11.52 5.12
CA GLU A 43 -12.24 -11.90 6.09
C GLU A 43 -10.83 -11.72 5.54
N CYS A 44 -9.94 -11.06 6.29
CA CYS A 44 -8.55 -10.89 5.90
C CYS A 44 -7.71 -12.10 6.33
N THR A 45 -6.94 -12.64 5.39
CA THR A 45 -6.01 -13.76 5.62
C THR A 45 -4.62 -13.34 6.10
N ASN A 46 -4.39 -12.03 6.30
CA ASN A 46 -3.08 -11.46 6.66
C ASN A 46 -1.96 -11.79 5.64
N CYS A 47 -2.28 -11.81 4.35
CA CYS A 47 -1.31 -12.06 3.28
C CYS A 47 -0.37 -10.87 2.99
N LEU A 48 -0.69 -9.68 3.52
CA LEU A 48 0.07 -8.43 3.38
C LEU A 48 0.18 -7.86 1.96
N SER A 49 -0.49 -8.40 0.93
CA SER A 49 -0.44 -7.89 -0.44
C SER A 49 -0.78 -6.40 -0.54
N CYS A 50 -1.81 -5.96 0.19
CA CYS A 50 -2.23 -4.56 0.21
C CYS A 50 -1.16 -3.61 0.80
N LYS A 51 -0.34 -4.10 1.73
CA LYS A 51 0.78 -3.36 2.33
C LYS A 51 1.99 -3.35 1.42
N MET A 52 2.33 -4.49 0.81
CA MET A 52 3.47 -4.62 -0.09
C MET A 52 3.30 -3.81 -1.38
N ILE A 53 2.09 -3.71 -1.92
CA ILE A 53 1.83 -2.95 -3.14
C ILE A 53 1.70 -1.43 -2.90
N CYS A 54 1.56 -1.01 -1.65
CA CYS A 54 1.32 0.39 -1.35
C CYS A 54 2.59 1.22 -1.60
N PRO A 55 2.57 2.21 -2.52
CA PRO A 55 3.73 3.05 -2.75
C PRO A 55 3.97 4.05 -1.61
N CYS A 56 2.98 4.25 -0.74
CA CYS A 56 3.03 5.21 0.36
C CYS A 56 3.34 4.47 1.65
N GLN A 57 4.59 4.56 2.10
CA GLN A 57 5.02 3.92 3.33
C GLN A 57 4.16 4.37 4.52
N GLY A 58 3.60 3.41 5.26
CA GLY A 58 2.74 3.67 6.42
C GLY A 58 1.35 4.22 6.08
N ALA A 59 0.92 4.18 4.81
CA ALA A 59 -0.47 4.51 4.45
C ALA A 59 -1.45 3.38 4.75
N ILE A 60 -0.97 2.14 4.80
CA ILE A 60 -1.77 0.97 5.12
C ILE A 60 -0.94 -0.01 5.96
N ASP A 61 -1.57 -0.55 6.99
CA ASP A 61 -1.05 -1.63 7.82
C ASP A 61 -2.10 -2.73 7.95
N VAL A 62 -1.69 -3.95 8.31
CA VAL A 62 -2.62 -5.04 8.63
C VAL A 62 -2.47 -5.31 10.12
N ILE A 63 -3.52 -5.03 10.88
CA ILE A 63 -3.53 -5.16 12.34
C ILE A 63 -4.56 -6.22 12.74
N GLN A 64 -4.44 -6.71 13.98
CA GLN A 64 -5.36 -7.70 14.53
C GLN A 64 -6.26 -7.03 15.57
N GLU A 65 -7.57 -7.08 15.35
CA GLU A 65 -8.58 -6.60 16.29
C GLU A 65 -9.59 -7.71 16.58
N ASN A 66 -9.84 -7.98 17.87
CA ASN A 66 -10.78 -9.02 18.31
C ASN A 66 -10.54 -10.42 17.69
N GLY A 67 -9.27 -10.76 17.45
CA GLY A 67 -8.88 -12.03 16.83
C GLY A 67 -9.01 -12.08 15.30
N LYS A 68 -9.55 -11.03 14.67
CA LYS A 68 -9.65 -10.92 13.21
C LYS A 68 -8.58 -9.97 12.68
N TRP A 69 -7.97 -10.34 11.55
CA TRP A 69 -7.08 -9.44 10.82
C TRP A 69 -7.89 -8.48 9.97
N MET A 70 -7.41 -7.24 9.84
CA MET A 70 -7.98 -6.26 8.92
C MET A 70 -6.93 -5.23 8.48
N PRO A 71 -7.12 -4.59 7.31
CA PRO A 71 -6.31 -3.44 6.91
C PRO A 71 -6.74 -2.16 7.61
N TYR A 72 -5.78 -1.43 8.15
CA TYR A 72 -5.93 -0.10 8.74
C TYR A 72 -5.31 0.95 7.81
N ILE A 73 -6.05 1.99 7.48
CA ILE A 73 -5.64 3.01 6.50
C ILE A 73 -5.39 4.35 7.19
N THR A 74 -4.17 4.87 7.01
CA THR A 74 -3.78 6.20 7.47
C THR A 74 -4.10 7.22 6.38
N TYR A 75 -5.20 7.96 6.52
CA TYR A 75 -5.68 8.91 5.51
C TYR A 75 -4.66 9.99 5.14
N GLY A 76 -3.82 10.43 6.07
CA GLY A 76 -2.80 11.45 5.83
C GLY A 76 -1.70 11.02 4.84
N HIS A 77 -1.47 9.72 4.69
CA HIS A 77 -0.45 9.18 3.79
C HIS A 77 -1.06 8.58 2.51
N CYS A 78 -2.35 8.27 2.52
CA CYS A 78 -3.02 7.61 1.40
C CYS A 78 -3.25 8.57 0.22
N VAL A 79 -2.64 8.24 -0.92
CA VAL A 79 -2.81 8.98 -2.18
C VAL A 79 -4.00 8.50 -3.03
N ARG A 80 -4.78 7.53 -2.53
CA ARG A 80 -5.97 6.98 -3.21
C ARG A 80 -5.66 6.42 -4.60
N CYS A 81 -4.54 5.70 -4.74
CA CYS A 81 -4.15 5.09 -6.02
C CYS A 81 -5.02 3.88 -6.39
N GLY A 82 -5.58 3.16 -5.41
CA GLY A 82 -6.42 1.97 -5.62
C GLY A 82 -5.66 0.63 -5.61
N TYR A 83 -4.33 0.61 -5.60
CA TYR A 83 -3.57 -0.65 -5.68
C TYR A 83 -3.84 -1.63 -4.53
N CYS A 84 -4.07 -1.12 -3.31
CA CYS A 84 -4.42 -1.98 -2.17
C CYS A 84 -5.76 -2.70 -2.34
N VAL A 85 -6.71 -2.10 -3.08
CA VAL A 85 -8.01 -2.70 -3.42
C VAL A 85 -7.80 -3.77 -4.48
N GLU A 86 -7.03 -3.46 -5.53
CA GLU A 86 -6.79 -4.37 -6.65
C GLU A 86 -5.91 -5.57 -6.32
N ALA A 87 -4.93 -5.40 -5.44
CA ALA A 87 -3.99 -6.46 -5.06
C ALA A 87 -4.54 -7.39 -3.97
N CYS A 88 -5.69 -7.08 -3.37
CA CYS A 88 -6.22 -7.89 -2.29
C CYS A 88 -6.97 -9.12 -2.85
N PRO A 89 -6.46 -10.35 -2.65
CA PRO A 89 -7.12 -11.55 -3.18
C PRO A 89 -8.45 -11.84 -2.49
N GLU A 90 -8.62 -11.38 -1.25
CA GLU A 90 -9.82 -11.59 -0.43
C GLU A 90 -10.88 -10.47 -0.60
N GLU A 91 -10.58 -9.46 -1.42
CA GLU A 91 -11.46 -8.32 -1.70
C GLU A 91 -11.97 -7.62 -0.41
N VAL A 92 -11.14 -7.52 0.63
CA VAL A 92 -11.55 -6.90 1.92
C VAL A 92 -11.65 -5.38 1.86
N LEU A 93 -11.19 -4.77 0.77
CA LEU A 93 -11.21 -3.34 0.51
C LEU A 93 -11.99 -3.04 -0.77
N THR A 94 -12.69 -1.91 -0.79
CA THR A 94 -13.32 -1.33 -1.99
C THR A 94 -13.11 0.18 -2.03
N SER A 95 -13.09 0.81 -3.20
CA SER A 95 -12.88 2.27 -3.32
C SER A 95 -13.49 2.81 -4.61
N GLY A 96 -14.47 3.71 -4.47
CA GLY A 96 -15.09 4.40 -5.60
C GLY A 96 -15.54 3.43 -6.70
N ASP A 97 -15.28 3.82 -7.95
CA ASP A 97 -15.61 3.05 -9.16
C ASP A 97 -14.38 2.49 -9.89
N ILE A 98 -13.23 2.40 -9.19
CA ILE A 98 -11.93 2.03 -9.79
C ILE A 98 -12.01 0.64 -10.44
N LEU A 99 -12.51 -0.34 -9.70
CA LEU A 99 -12.62 -1.72 -10.19
C LEU A 99 -13.61 -1.87 -11.34
N ASP A 100 -14.71 -1.10 -11.31
CA ASP A 100 -15.74 -1.16 -12.34
C ASP A 100 -15.23 -0.59 -13.67
N LYS A 101 -14.56 0.56 -13.65
CA LYS A 101 -13.94 1.14 -14.85
C LYS A 101 -12.89 0.23 -15.45
N LYS A 102 -12.01 -0.32 -14.61
CA LYS A 102 -10.98 -1.26 -15.03
C LYS A 102 -11.58 -2.50 -15.72
N ARG A 103 -12.65 -3.07 -15.14
CA ARG A 103 -13.38 -4.20 -15.72
C ARG A 103 -14.01 -3.85 -17.07
N LEU A 104 -14.63 -2.67 -17.17
CA LEU A 104 -15.25 -2.18 -18.42
C LEU A 104 -14.23 -1.97 -19.54
N GLU A 105 -13.03 -1.49 -19.19
CA GLU A 105 -11.94 -1.22 -20.14
C GLU A 105 -11.09 -2.47 -20.44
N GLY A 106 -11.35 -3.60 -19.79
CA GLY A 106 -10.59 -4.84 -19.98
C GLY A 106 -9.13 -4.72 -19.54
N LEU A 107 -8.85 -3.84 -18.58
CA LEU A 107 -7.50 -3.60 -18.07
C LEU A 107 -7.19 -4.60 -16.95
N GLU A 108 -6.03 -5.25 -17.02
CA GLU A 108 -5.54 -6.10 -15.94
C GLU A 108 -4.44 -5.38 -15.16
N PHE A 109 -4.44 -5.60 -13.84
CA PHE A 109 -3.38 -5.09 -12.97
C PHE A 109 -2.40 -6.22 -12.74
N ILE A 110 -1.20 -6.04 -13.28
CA ILE A 110 -0.11 -7.00 -13.14
C ILE A 110 0.95 -6.30 -12.30
N HIS A 111 1.31 -6.94 -11.20
CA HIS A 111 2.41 -6.51 -10.34
C HIS A 111 3.41 -7.66 -10.20
N GLU A 112 4.66 -7.31 -9.92
CA GLU A 112 5.72 -8.26 -9.64
C GLU A 112 6.48 -7.79 -8.39
N TYR A 113 6.91 -8.74 -7.56
CA TYR A 113 7.71 -8.44 -6.38
C TYR A 113 9.13 -8.93 -6.63
N LYS A 114 10.10 -8.02 -6.55
CA LYS A 114 11.52 -8.36 -6.62
C LYS A 114 12.12 -8.43 -5.24
N VAL A 115 12.83 -9.51 -4.95
CA VAL A 115 13.57 -9.65 -3.70
C VAL A 115 14.98 -9.12 -3.94
N ILE A 116 15.40 -8.15 -3.12
CA ILE A 116 16.75 -7.58 -3.20
C ILE A 116 17.41 -7.79 -1.85
N VAL A 117 18.59 -8.41 -1.87
CA VAL A 117 19.43 -8.59 -0.69
C VAL A 117 20.58 -7.61 -0.76
N ASP A 118 20.72 -6.77 0.26
CA ASP A 118 21.91 -5.96 0.46
C ASP A 118 23.08 -6.89 0.84
N GLU A 119 24.02 -7.10 -0.09
CA GLU A 119 25.17 -7.97 0.13
C GLU A 119 26.12 -7.43 1.21
N GLU A 120 26.17 -6.12 1.47
CA GLU A 120 27.03 -5.55 2.51
C GLU A 120 26.47 -5.85 3.90
N ALA A 121 25.15 -5.65 4.08
CA ALA A 121 24.46 -5.94 5.33
C ALA A 121 24.24 -7.44 5.58
N CYS A 122 24.27 -8.27 4.54
CA CYS A 122 24.03 -9.71 4.67
C CYS A 122 25.16 -10.41 5.44
N MET A 123 24.81 -11.06 6.55
CA MET A 123 25.76 -11.83 7.37
C MET A 123 25.94 -13.28 6.90
N GLY A 124 25.20 -13.72 5.86
CA GLY A 124 25.31 -15.07 5.32
C GLY A 124 24.75 -16.18 6.22
N CYS A 125 23.91 -15.86 7.21
CA CYS A 125 23.42 -16.84 8.18
C CYS A 125 22.43 -17.88 7.61
N GLY A 126 21.89 -17.67 6.41
CA GLY A 126 21.00 -18.62 5.74
C GLY A 126 19.54 -18.65 6.21
N ASN A 127 19.19 -17.92 7.28
CA ASN A 127 17.83 -17.88 7.80
C ASN A 127 16.78 -17.50 6.75
N CYS A 128 17.06 -16.53 5.89
CA CYS A 128 16.14 -16.13 4.83
C CYS A 128 15.87 -17.28 3.85
N SER A 129 16.91 -18.00 3.43
CA SER A 129 16.79 -19.12 2.50
C SER A 129 16.02 -20.29 3.12
N THR A 130 16.29 -20.61 4.39
CA THR A 130 15.65 -21.74 5.10
C THR A 130 14.22 -21.43 5.56
N ALA A 131 13.91 -20.17 5.88
CA ALA A 131 12.57 -19.74 6.30
C ALA A 131 11.59 -19.59 5.12
N CYS A 132 12.09 -19.44 3.89
CA CYS A 132 11.25 -19.28 2.72
C CYS A 132 10.48 -20.58 2.43
N PRO A 133 9.13 -20.56 2.45
CA PRO A 133 8.33 -21.75 2.21
C PRO A 133 8.47 -22.26 0.77
N ALA A 134 8.57 -21.35 -0.21
CA ALA A 134 8.77 -21.71 -1.62
C ALA A 134 10.12 -22.41 -1.84
N ASN A 135 11.20 -21.95 -1.20
CA ASN A 135 12.47 -22.68 -1.23
C ASN A 135 12.35 -24.08 -0.65
N ARG A 136 11.63 -24.24 0.46
CA ARG A 136 11.44 -25.54 1.13
C ARG A 136 10.59 -26.49 0.28
N GLU A 137 9.66 -25.97 -0.50
CA GLU A 137 8.87 -26.75 -1.45
C GLU A 137 9.73 -27.28 -2.60
N ILE A 138 10.63 -26.44 -3.14
CA ILE A 138 11.54 -26.79 -4.24
C ILE A 138 12.66 -27.73 -3.76
N ASP A 139 13.26 -27.44 -2.60
CA ASP A 139 14.28 -28.26 -1.97
C ASP A 139 13.95 -28.56 -0.50
N PRO A 140 13.30 -29.70 -0.23
CA PRO A 140 12.98 -30.13 1.13
C PRO A 140 14.20 -30.34 2.04
N HIS A 141 15.41 -30.45 1.47
CA HIS A 141 16.66 -30.67 2.20
C HIS A 141 17.39 -29.38 2.56
N ILE A 142 16.81 -28.20 2.27
CA ILE A 142 17.44 -26.92 2.60
C ILE A 142 17.79 -26.82 4.09
N GLY A 143 19.10 -26.77 4.37
CA GLY A 143 19.64 -26.91 5.72
C GLY A 143 19.68 -25.61 6.52
N ALA A 144 20.06 -25.72 7.79
CA ALA A 144 20.19 -24.60 8.74
C ALA A 144 21.25 -23.54 8.37
N GLY A 145 21.98 -23.70 7.26
CA GLY A 145 22.92 -22.71 6.70
C GLY A 145 22.44 -22.07 5.39
N GLY A 146 21.22 -22.36 4.94
CA GLY A 146 20.64 -21.79 3.71
C GLY A 146 21.30 -22.27 2.42
N THR A 147 22.09 -23.34 2.45
CA THR A 147 22.61 -24.03 1.27
C THR A 147 21.52 -24.94 0.69
N ALA A 148 21.34 -24.90 -0.61
CA ALA A 148 20.39 -25.73 -1.36
C ALA A 148 21.13 -26.68 -2.31
N MET A 149 20.56 -27.85 -2.54
CA MET A 149 20.98 -28.83 -3.53
C MET A 149 20.43 -28.54 -4.92
N SER A 150 19.24 -27.94 -5.00
CA SER A 150 18.64 -27.50 -6.26
C SER A 150 19.09 -26.08 -6.64
N ASP A 151 19.27 -25.83 -7.94
CA ASP A 151 19.48 -24.50 -8.51
C ASP A 151 18.16 -23.76 -8.80
N ASP A 152 17.02 -24.45 -8.70
CA ASP A 152 15.69 -23.87 -8.95
C ASP A 152 15.13 -23.10 -7.74
N VAL A 153 15.81 -23.17 -6.58
CA VAL A 153 15.39 -22.41 -5.39
C VAL A 153 15.42 -20.90 -5.67
N LEU A 154 14.57 -20.13 -4.99
CA LEU A 154 14.50 -18.67 -5.14
C LEU A 154 15.74 -17.96 -4.58
N MET A 155 16.36 -18.51 -3.55
CA MET A 155 17.57 -17.93 -2.96
C MET A 155 18.37 -18.93 -2.13
N ARG A 156 19.69 -18.78 -2.07
CA ARG A 156 20.56 -19.60 -1.23
C ARG A 156 21.81 -18.85 -0.80
N VAL A 157 22.48 -19.36 0.23
CA VAL A 157 23.78 -18.82 0.64
C VAL A 157 24.87 -19.29 -0.30
N GLU A 158 25.50 -18.35 -1.00
CA GLU A 158 26.65 -18.55 -1.87
C GLU A 158 27.76 -17.58 -1.49
N ARG A 159 29.00 -18.08 -1.37
CA ARG A 159 30.18 -17.27 -1.02
C ARG A 159 29.97 -16.42 0.25
N GLY A 160 29.22 -16.95 1.21
CA GLY A 160 28.92 -16.27 2.48
C GLY A 160 27.84 -15.19 2.39
N LYS A 161 27.08 -15.09 1.28
CA LYS A 161 25.99 -14.12 1.09
C LYS A 161 24.73 -14.82 0.60
N ASN A 162 23.56 -14.37 1.05
CA ASN A 162 22.30 -14.88 0.52
C ASN A 162 22.05 -14.26 -0.86
N ARG A 163 22.03 -15.07 -1.90
CA ARG A 163 21.82 -14.65 -3.29
C ARG A 163 20.44 -15.08 -3.75
N VAL A 164 19.71 -14.16 -4.37
CA VAL A 164 18.43 -14.43 -5.03
C VAL A 164 18.73 -14.97 -6.42
N LEU A 165 18.10 -16.08 -6.76
CA LEU A 165 18.15 -16.74 -8.06
C LEU A 165 16.80 -16.49 -8.74
N HIS A 166 16.79 -16.29 -10.07
CA HIS A 166 15.56 -16.11 -10.85
C HIS A 166 14.73 -14.85 -10.49
N ASN A 167 15.39 -13.71 -10.33
CA ASN A 167 14.76 -12.40 -9.98
C ASN A 167 14.51 -11.51 -11.22
N ASP A 168 14.49 -12.13 -12.39
CA ASP A 168 14.43 -11.48 -13.71
C ASP A 168 13.03 -10.99 -14.03
#